data_AF-A0A2E8YTD6-F1
#
_entry.id   AF-A0A2E8YTD6-F1
#
_cell.length_a   1.000
_cell.length_b   1.000
_cell.length_c   1.000
_cell.angle_alpha   90.00
_cell.angle_beta   90.00
_cell.angle_gamma   90.00
#
_symmetry.space_group_name_H-M   'P 1'
#
loop_
_entity.id
_entity.type
_entity.pdbx_description
1 polymer ?
#
loop_
_entity_poly.entity_id
_entity_poly.type
_entity_poly.pdbx_seq_one_letter_code
_entity_poly.pdbx_strand_id
1 'polypeptide(L)'
;MSSLDDLTASAIAAFDAANEALNDGEVEQVSSETVQKLLTAGAKLYCRKLTEEDDYFPPFRPEDMVTATEAVVAIAEMMRAADLNTFDLAMWMSRPHSD
;
A
#
# COMPACT_ATOMS: atom_id res chain seq x y z
N MET A 1 17.83 2.09 -20.73
CA MET A 1 16.47 2.10 -20.15
C MET A 1 16.47 3.10 -19.03
N SER A 2 15.39 3.86 -18.85
CA SER A 2 15.30 4.86 -17.80
C SER A 2 15.09 4.18 -16.44
N SER A 3 15.57 4.77 -15.35
CA SER A 3 15.38 4.23 -13.98
C SER A 3 13.90 4.02 -13.60
N LEU A 4 12.97 4.70 -14.27
CA LEU A 4 11.53 4.52 -14.07
C LEU A 4 10.98 3.30 -14.80
N ASP A 5 11.57 2.93 -15.93
CA ASP A 5 11.22 1.72 -16.68
C ASP A 5 11.62 0.50 -15.84
N ASP A 6 12.79 0.57 -15.21
CA ASP A 6 13.30 -0.47 -14.31
C ASP A 6 12.43 -0.62 -13.05
N LEU A 7 11.94 0.50 -12.49
CA LEU A 7 11.01 0.48 -11.36
C LEU A 7 9.67 -0.16 -11.75
N THR A 8 9.14 0.19 -12.92
CA THR A 8 7.88 -0.35 -13.43
C THR A 8 7.97 -1.87 -13.63
N ALA A 9 9.05 -2.35 -14.26
CA ALA A 9 9.28 -3.78 -14.45
C ALA A 9 9.45 -4.51 -13.10
N SER A 10 10.18 -3.90 -12.16
CA SER A 10 10.37 -4.47 -10.82
C SER A 10 9.07 -4.53 -10.02
N ALA A 11 8.20 -3.52 -10.14
CA ALA A 11 6.90 -3.50 -9.48
C ALA A 11 5.98 -4.61 -10.01
N ILE A 12 5.95 -4.83 -11.34
CA ILE A 12 5.20 -5.93 -11.95
C ILE A 12 5.73 -7.28 -11.43
N ALA A 13 7.04 -7.50 -11.50
CA ALA A 13 7.64 -8.77 -11.07
C ALA A 13 7.39 -9.05 -9.57
N ALA A 14 7.50 -8.03 -8.72
CA ALA A 14 7.22 -8.17 -7.28
C ALA A 14 5.75 -8.44 -7.00
N PHE A 15 4.84 -7.80 -7.74
CA PHE A 15 3.40 -8.02 -7.61
C PHE A 15 2.99 -9.43 -8.02
N ASP A 16 3.50 -9.91 -9.16
CA ASP A 16 3.21 -11.27 -9.64
C ASP A 16 3.72 -12.33 -8.65
N ALA A 17 4.96 -12.20 -8.18
CA ALA A 17 5.54 -13.12 -7.21
C ALA A 17 4.80 -13.11 -5.86
N ALA A 18 4.31 -11.93 -5.41
CA ALA A 18 3.53 -11.84 -4.18
C ALA A 18 2.17 -12.55 -4.31
N ASN A 19 1.49 -12.41 -5.45
CA ASN A 19 0.22 -13.09 -5.69
C ASN A 19 0.37 -14.60 -5.84
N GLU A 20 1.44 -15.07 -6.47
CA GLU A 20 1.77 -16.50 -6.51
C GLU A 20 1.94 -17.06 -5.10
N ALA A 21 2.76 -16.41 -4.26
CA ALA A 21 2.95 -16.83 -2.86
C ALA A 21 1.64 -16.80 -2.04
N LEU A 22 0.76 -15.82 -2.28
CA LEU A 22 -0.56 -15.75 -1.64
C LEU A 22 -1.48 -16.89 -2.07
N ASN A 23 -1.52 -17.21 -3.37
CA ASN A 23 -2.38 -18.26 -3.93
C ASN A 23 -1.90 -19.66 -3.54
N ASP A 24 -0.59 -19.86 -3.48
CA ASP A 24 0.03 -21.15 -3.16
C ASP A 24 0.14 -21.39 -1.64
N GLY A 25 -0.21 -20.39 -0.82
CA GLY A 25 -0.13 -20.47 0.64
C GLY A 25 1.31 -20.44 1.17
N GLU A 26 2.25 -19.95 0.37
CA GLU A 26 3.68 -19.90 0.67
C GLU A 26 4.15 -18.58 1.31
N VAL A 27 3.21 -17.84 1.91
CA VAL A 27 3.47 -16.53 2.53
C VAL A 27 4.61 -16.58 3.57
N GLU A 28 4.76 -17.70 4.27
CA GLU A 28 5.86 -17.91 5.24
C GLU A 28 7.26 -17.86 4.61
N GLN A 29 7.37 -18.09 3.30
CA GLN A 29 8.63 -18.00 2.56
C GLN A 29 9.01 -16.55 2.21
N VAL A 30 8.04 -15.64 2.25
CA VAL A 30 8.29 -14.21 2.01
C VAL A 30 8.84 -13.57 3.28
N SER A 31 10.10 -13.15 3.25
CA SER A 31 10.71 -12.52 4.42
C SER A 31 9.95 -11.26 4.85
N SER A 32 9.87 -11.02 6.17
CA SER A 32 9.23 -9.82 6.70
C SER A 32 9.87 -8.53 6.19
N GLU A 33 11.19 -8.53 5.96
CA GLU A 33 11.91 -7.37 5.40
C GLU A 33 11.46 -7.07 3.96
N THR A 34 11.18 -8.11 3.16
CA THR A 34 10.61 -7.93 1.80
C THR A 34 9.26 -7.23 1.88
N VAL A 35 8.36 -7.71 2.73
CA VAL A 35 7.03 -7.10 2.92
C VAL A 35 7.14 -5.65 3.38
N GLN A 36 8.03 -5.38 4.36
CA GLN A 36 8.28 -4.03 4.86
C GLN A 36 8.80 -3.09 3.77
N LYS A 37 9.72 -3.54 2.91
CA LYS A 37 10.25 -2.73 1.80
C LYS A 37 9.17 -2.39 0.79
N LEU A 38 8.37 -3.37 0.37
CA LEU A 38 7.25 -3.17 -0.56
C LEU A 38 6.24 -2.16 0.00
N LEU A 39 5.82 -2.37 1.25
CA LEU A 39 4.85 -1.51 1.90
C LEU A 39 5.38 -0.08 2.08
N THR A 40 6.63 0.07 2.51
CA THR A 40 7.27 1.38 2.72
C THR A 40 7.38 2.17 1.42
N ALA A 41 7.82 1.52 0.34
CA ALA A 41 7.97 2.17 -0.96
C ALA A 41 6.60 2.55 -1.54
N GLY A 42 5.64 1.61 -1.55
CA GLY A 42 4.29 1.83 -2.06
C GLY A 42 3.56 2.94 -1.32
N ALA A 43 3.55 2.89 0.01
CA ALA A 43 2.88 3.90 0.84
C ALA A 43 3.47 5.30 0.63
N LYS A 44 4.80 5.44 0.57
CA LYS A 44 5.45 6.74 0.32
C LYS A 44 5.11 7.29 -1.06
N LEU A 45 5.16 6.46 -2.10
CA LEU A 45 4.81 6.86 -3.46
C LEU A 45 3.33 7.26 -3.56
N TYR A 46 2.44 6.47 -2.96
CA TYR A 46 1.01 6.73 -2.93
C TYR A 46 0.67 8.06 -2.25
N CYS A 47 1.14 8.26 -1.02
CA CYS A 47 0.92 9.51 -0.28
C CYS A 47 1.49 10.72 -1.02
N ARG A 48 2.66 10.56 -1.66
CA ARG A 48 3.30 11.65 -2.41
C ARG A 48 2.50 12.00 -3.67
N LYS A 49 2.01 11.02 -4.43
CA LYS A 49 1.12 11.27 -5.56
C LYS A 49 -0.19 11.95 -5.14
N LEU A 50 -0.87 11.45 -4.10
CA LEU A 50 -2.12 12.07 -3.62
C LEU A 50 -1.96 13.50 -3.08
N THR A 51 -0.77 13.88 -2.63
CA THR A 51 -0.52 15.23 -2.08
C THR A 51 0.04 16.21 -3.10
N GLU A 52 0.62 15.71 -4.20
CA GLU A 52 1.20 16.55 -5.26
C GLU A 52 0.33 16.65 -6.51
N GLU A 53 -0.44 15.62 -6.81
CA GLU A 53 -1.31 15.54 -7.96
C GLU A 53 -2.74 15.82 -7.45
N ASP A 54 -3.44 16.80 -8.03
CA ASP A 54 -4.87 17.12 -7.73
C ASP A 54 -5.82 16.00 -8.22
N ASP A 55 -5.34 14.76 -8.36
CA ASP A 55 -6.08 13.63 -8.90
C ASP A 55 -6.10 12.48 -7.89
N TYR A 56 -7.30 12.15 -7.43
CA TYR A 56 -7.52 11.03 -6.54
C TYR A 56 -7.52 9.72 -7.34
N PHE A 57 -6.72 8.75 -6.88
CA PHE A 57 -6.85 7.36 -7.31
C PHE A 57 -6.92 6.44 -6.08
N PRO A 58 -7.70 5.35 -6.13
CA PRO A 58 -7.81 4.44 -5.00
C PRO A 58 -6.49 3.72 -4.73
N PRO A 59 -6.22 3.30 -3.48
CA PRO A 59 -4.97 2.65 -3.10
C PRO A 59 -4.79 1.25 -3.70
N PHE A 60 -5.87 0.63 -4.18
CA PHE A 60 -5.90 -0.70 -4.78
C PHE A 60 -6.57 -0.63 -6.15
N ARG A 61 -6.10 -1.42 -7.11
CA ARG A 61 -6.73 -1.51 -8.43
C ARG A 61 -8.07 -2.25 -8.33
N PRO A 62 -9.08 -1.92 -9.15
CA PRO A 62 -10.39 -2.58 -9.11
C PRO A 62 -10.34 -4.11 -9.29
N GLU A 63 -9.37 -4.61 -10.05
CA GLU A 63 -9.14 -6.03 -10.30
C GLU A 63 -8.45 -6.77 -9.16
N ASP A 64 -7.78 -6.05 -8.26
CA ASP A 64 -7.05 -6.63 -7.13
C ASP A 64 -7.94 -6.59 -5.89
N MET A 65 -8.36 -7.77 -5.43
CA MET A 65 -9.19 -7.85 -4.23
C MET A 65 -8.36 -7.66 -2.96
N VAL A 66 -8.61 -6.56 -2.26
CA VAL A 66 -8.29 -6.42 -0.84
C VAL A 66 -9.60 -6.47 -0.07
N THR A 67 -9.74 -7.46 0.81
CA THR A 67 -10.94 -7.61 1.64
C THR A 67 -11.00 -6.50 2.69
N ALA A 68 -12.21 -6.19 3.17
CA ALA A 68 -12.39 -5.23 4.26
C ALA A 68 -11.58 -5.61 5.51
N THR A 69 -11.44 -6.90 5.80
CA THR A 69 -10.64 -7.39 6.92
C THR A 69 -9.15 -7.12 6.74
N GLU A 70 -8.59 -7.41 5.57
CA GLU A 70 -7.17 -7.13 5.28
C GLU A 70 -6.87 -5.64 5.36
N ALA A 71 -7.75 -4.80 4.81
CA ALA A 71 -7.63 -3.35 4.90
C ALA A 71 -7.63 -2.87 6.36
N VAL A 72 -8.58 -3.33 7.19
CA VAL A 72 -8.68 -2.91 8.59
C VAL A 72 -7.49 -3.41 9.42
N VAL A 73 -7.01 -4.63 9.18
CA VAL A 73 -5.79 -5.16 9.85
C VAL A 73 -4.57 -4.29 9.50
N ALA A 74 -4.38 -3.98 8.21
CA ALA A 74 -3.27 -3.14 7.78
C ALA A 74 -3.34 -1.74 8.40
N ILE A 75 -4.52 -1.10 8.39
CA ILE A 75 -4.73 0.21 8.99
C ILE A 75 -4.42 0.17 10.49
N ALA A 76 -4.93 -0.81 11.23
CA ALA A 76 -4.72 -0.92 12.67
C ALA A 76 -3.22 -1.06 13.02
N GLU A 77 -2.49 -1.90 12.29
CA GLU A 77 -1.06 -2.09 12.54
C GLU A 77 -0.22 -0.89 12.10
N MET A 78 -0.59 -0.21 11.01
CA MET A 78 0.03 1.06 10.61
C MET A 78 -0.17 2.14 11.68
N MET A 79 -1.38 2.27 12.21
CA MET A 79 -1.67 3.21 13.29
C MET A 79 -0.83 2.89 14.53
N ARG A 80 -0.77 1.61 14.92
CA ARG A 80 0.05 1.16 16.06
C ARG A 80 1.54 1.45 15.85
N ALA A 81 2.06 1.25 14.65
CA ALA A 81 3.46 1.52 14.32
C ALA A 81 3.79 3.03 14.29
N ALA A 82 2.81 3.87 13.96
CA ALA A 82 2.95 5.33 13.90
C ALA A 82 2.53 6.05 15.18
N ASP A 83 2.18 5.31 16.25
CA ASP A 83 1.66 5.85 17.52
C ASP A 83 0.41 6.74 17.32
N LEU A 84 -0.47 6.34 16.40
CA LEU A 84 -1.73 7.04 16.09
C LEU A 84 -2.91 6.40 16.80
N ASN A 85 -3.84 7.24 17.26
CA ASN A 85 -5.13 6.81 17.79
C ASN A 85 -6.29 7.11 16.82
N THR A 86 -7.50 6.64 17.15
CA THR A 86 -8.69 6.82 16.30
C THR A 86 -9.15 8.27 16.19
N PHE A 87 -8.83 9.12 17.16
CA PHE A 87 -9.10 10.55 17.08
C PHE A 87 -8.20 11.24 16.05
N ASP A 88 -6.91 10.90 16.01
CA ASP A 88 -5.98 11.41 15.00
C ASP A 88 -6.44 11.04 13.58
N LEU A 89 -6.90 9.79 13.41
CA LEU A 89 -7.47 9.33 12.15
C LEU A 89 -8.74 10.11 11.77
N ALA A 90 -9.66 10.30 12.72
CA ALA A 90 -10.89 11.05 12.49
C ALA A 90 -10.63 12.51 12.07
N MET A 91 -9.61 13.16 12.66
CA MET A 91 -9.17 14.49 12.25
C MET A 91 -8.70 14.53 10.79
N TRP A 92 -7.99 13.50 10.33
CA TRP A 92 -7.55 13.39 8.94
C TRP A 92 -8.68 13.10 7.97
N MET A 93 -9.60 12.19 8.31
CA MET A 93 -10.76 11.86 7.48
C MET A 93 -11.74 13.02 7.32
N SER A 94 -11.72 13.99 8.25
CA SER A 94 -12.59 15.17 8.21
C SER A 94 -12.05 16.31 7.34
N ARG A 95 -10.85 16.16 6.75
CA ARG A 95 -10.32 17.19 5.85
C ARG A 95 -11.15 17.25 4.56
N PRO A 96 -11.47 18.46 4.06
CA PRO A 96 -12.11 18.59 2.76
C PRO A 96 -11.22 17.91 1.72
N HIS A 97 -11.79 16.97 0.96
CA HIS A 97 -11.17 16.55 -0.29
C HIS A 97 -11.49 17.63 -1.31
N SER A 98 -10.51 18.08 -2.09
CA SER A 98 -10.79 18.93 -3.25
C SER A 98 -11.68 18.12 -4.20
N ASP A 99 -12.88 18.63 -4.50
CA ASP A 99 -13.80 18.05 -5.50
C ASP A 99 -13.25 18.16 -6.92
#